data_AF-A0A6G6Y4X2-F1
#
_entry.id   AF-A0A6G6Y4X2-F1
#
_cell.length_a   1.000
_cell.length_b   1.000
_cell.length_c   1.000
_cell.angle_alpha   90.00
_cell.angle_beta   90.00
_cell.angle_gamma   90.00
#
_symmetry.space_group_name_H-M   'P 1'
#
loop_
_entity.id
_entity.type
_entity.pdbx_description
1 polymer ?
#
loop_
_entity_poly.entity_id
_entity_poly.type
_entity_poly.pdbx_seq_one_letter_code
_entity_poly.pdbx_strand_id
1 'polypeptide(L)'
;MKKPTPTDVSKTCGISVSYASQLLGGTRTPSQALAIRLFDAFGLKLGPLSGLSDCDAASLAKIMGNQGSPGSGLPTSEGAPA
;
A
#
# COMPACT_ATOMS: atom_id res chain seq x y z
N MET A 1 -3.90 -6.89 -19.48
CA MET A 1 -3.30 -6.75 -18.13
C MET A 1 -2.86 -8.12 -17.63
N LYS A 2 -1.60 -8.29 -17.25
CA LYS A 2 -1.06 -9.58 -16.78
C LYS A 2 -1.47 -9.75 -15.31
N LYS A 3 -2.16 -10.83 -14.98
CA LYS A 3 -2.51 -11.14 -13.58
C LYS A 3 -1.19 -11.37 -12.81
N PRO A 4 -0.96 -10.67 -11.68
CA PRO A 4 0.28 -10.84 -10.94
C PRO A 4 0.36 -12.24 -10.34
N THR A 5 1.55 -12.82 -10.34
CA THR A 5 1.76 -14.13 -9.70
C THR A 5 1.87 -13.96 -8.18
N PRO A 6 1.62 -15.01 -7.39
CA PRO A 6 1.84 -14.96 -5.94
C PRO A 6 3.28 -14.55 -5.56
N THR A 7 4.25 -14.90 -6.40
CA THR A 7 5.66 -14.53 -6.23
C THR A 7 5.89 -13.03 -6.44
N ASP A 8 5.24 -12.42 -7.44
CA ASP A 8 5.33 -10.97 -7.67
C ASP A 8 4.73 -10.20 -6.50
N VAL A 9 3.53 -10.62 -6.06
CA VAL A 9 2.86 -10.01 -4.90
C VAL A 9 3.70 -10.15 -3.63
N SER A 10 4.30 -11.31 -3.41
CA SER A 10 5.18 -11.55 -2.27
C SER A 10 6.37 -10.58 -2.25
N LYS A 11 7.07 -10.44 -3.39
CA LYS A 11 8.24 -9.56 -3.52
C LYS A 11 7.87 -8.09 -3.36
N THR A 12 6.76 -7.65 -3.96
CA THR A 12 6.39 -6.24 -3.97
C THR A 12 5.73 -5.79 -2.66
N CYS A 13 4.89 -6.64 -2.05
CA CYS A 13 4.17 -6.27 -0.83
C CYS A 13 4.86 -6.72 0.47
N GLY A 14 5.95 -7.49 0.38
CA GLY A 14 6.70 -7.97 1.54
C GLY A 14 5.96 -9.02 2.37
N ILE A 15 5.18 -9.89 1.72
CA ILE A 15 4.43 -10.98 2.37
C ILE A 15 4.89 -12.35 1.88
N SER A 16 4.52 -13.43 2.58
CA SER A 16 4.84 -14.78 2.14
C SER A 16 4.08 -15.16 0.87
N VAL A 17 4.69 -16.01 0.03
CA VAL A 17 4.09 -16.50 -1.22
C VAL A 17 2.78 -17.26 -0.95
N SER A 18 2.73 -18.05 0.13
CA SER A 18 1.51 -18.77 0.54
C SER A 18 0.39 -17.80 0.91
N TYR A 19 0.70 -16.72 1.64
CA TYR A 19 -0.28 -15.71 1.99
C TYR A 19 -0.75 -14.93 0.75
N ALA A 20 0.17 -14.56 -0.14
CA ALA A 20 -0.17 -13.95 -1.42
C ALA A 20 -1.10 -14.84 -2.26
N SER A 21 -0.85 -16.15 -2.30
CA SER A 21 -1.72 -17.11 -2.99
C SER A 21 -3.11 -17.18 -2.38
N GLN A 22 -3.23 -17.12 -1.06
CA GLN A 22 -4.53 -17.10 -0.37
C GLN A 22 -5.31 -15.80 -0.64
N LEU A 23 -4.62 -14.67 -0.73
CA LEU A 23 -5.23 -13.38 -1.09
C LEU A 23 -5.72 -13.37 -2.54
N LEU A 24 -4.89 -13.81 -3.47
CA LEU A 24 -5.25 -13.89 -4.90
C LEU A 24 -6.36 -14.91 -5.17
N GLY A 25 -6.39 -16.01 -4.39
CA GLY A 25 -7.45 -17.01 -4.44
C GLY A 25 -8.74 -16.60 -3.73
N GLY A 26 -8.79 -15.42 -3.10
CA GLY A 26 -9.99 -14.94 -2.38
C GLY A 26 -10.28 -15.66 -1.06
N THR A 27 -9.39 -16.55 -0.60
CA THR A 27 -9.54 -17.30 0.65
C THR A 27 -9.32 -16.40 1.87
N ARG A 28 -8.50 -15.36 1.74
CA ARG A 28 -8.17 -14.40 2.80
C ARG A 28 -8.49 -12.98 2.34
N THR A 29 -9.07 -12.21 3.25
CA THR A 29 -9.26 -10.76 3.07
C THR A 29 -7.99 -10.04 3.52
N PRO A 30 -7.35 -9.23 2.65
CA PRO A 30 -6.20 -8.43 3.05
C PRO A 30 -6.63 -7.33 4.03
N SER A 31 -5.69 -6.89 4.88
CA SER A 31 -5.89 -5.67 5.67
C SER A 31 -5.97 -4.45 4.75
N GLN A 32 -6.56 -3.35 5.22
CA GLN A 32 -6.71 -2.12 4.42
C GLN A 32 -5.38 -1.59 3.87
N ALA A 33 -4.34 -1.54 4.72
CA ALA A 33 -3.01 -1.11 4.29
C ALA A 33 -2.42 -2.01 3.19
N LEU A 34 -2.65 -3.32 3.26
CA LEU A 34 -2.16 -4.27 2.28
C LEU A 34 -2.97 -4.24 0.98
N ALA A 35 -4.29 -4.05 1.08
CA ALA A 35 -5.17 -3.84 -0.07
C ALA A 35 -4.74 -2.61 -0.87
N ILE A 36 -4.39 -1.51 -0.19
CA ILE A 36 -3.89 -0.30 -0.84
C ILE A 36 -2.56 -0.55 -1.56
N ARG A 37 -1.61 -1.26 -0.94
CA ARG A 37 -0.35 -1.64 -1.60
C ARG A 37 -0.57 -2.51 -2.84
N LEU A 38 -1.53 -3.44 -2.78
CA LEU A 38 -1.91 -4.27 -3.92
C LEU A 38 -2.57 -3.46 -5.03
N PHE A 39 -3.39 -2.48 -4.68
CA PHE A 39 -4.02 -1.57 -5.62
C PHE A 39 -2.99 -0.65 -6.30
N ASP A 40 -2.07 -0.09 -5.53
CA ASP A 40 -1.03 0.80 -6.04
C ASP A 40 -0.04 0.06 -6.97
N ALA A 41 0.41 -1.14 -6.55
CA ALA A 41 1.38 -1.91 -7.32
C ALA A 41 0.80 -2.66 -8.52
N PHE A 42 -0.43 -3.14 -8.43
CA PHE A 42 -1.01 -4.07 -9.40
C PHE A 42 -2.39 -3.67 -9.94
N GLY A 43 -2.96 -2.57 -9.45
CA GLY A 43 -4.34 -2.17 -9.78
C GLY A 43 -5.41 -3.10 -9.20
N LEU A 44 -5.07 -3.94 -8.22
CA LEU A 44 -5.97 -4.94 -7.67
C LEU A 44 -6.80 -4.38 -6.50
N LYS A 45 -8.13 -4.37 -6.66
CA LYS A 45 -9.08 -4.05 -5.60
C LYS A 45 -9.49 -5.30 -4.84
N LEU A 46 -8.85 -5.55 -3.70
CA LEU A 46 -9.12 -6.71 -2.87
C LEU A 46 -9.66 -6.30 -1.49
N GLY A 47 -10.54 -7.14 -0.94
CA GLY A 47 -11.11 -6.98 0.40
C GLY A 47 -11.84 -5.64 0.57
N PRO A 48 -11.38 -4.75 1.48
CA PRO A 48 -12.05 -3.48 1.76
C PRO A 48 -12.10 -2.53 0.55
N LEU A 49 -11.23 -2.74 -0.46
CA LEU A 49 -11.26 -1.95 -1.69
C LEU A 49 -12.20 -2.51 -2.77
N SER A 50 -12.68 -3.76 -2.63
CA SER A 50 -13.52 -4.39 -3.66
C SER A 50 -14.89 -3.71 -3.84
N GLY A 51 -15.38 -3.01 -2.81
CA GLY A 51 -16.64 -2.26 -2.86
C GLY A 51 -16.47 -0.77 -3.22
N LEU A 52 -15.25 -0.31 -3.47
CA LEU A 52 -14.96 1.11 -3.70
C LEU A 52 -14.79 1.41 -5.20
N SER A 53 -15.27 2.59 -5.62
CA SER A 53 -14.98 3.11 -6.95
C SER A 53 -13.48 3.37 -7.10
N ASP A 54 -12.96 3.35 -8.33
CA ASP A 54 -11.54 3.63 -8.60
C ASP A 54 -11.10 4.97 -8.01
N CYS A 55 -11.96 5.99 -8.09
CA CYS A 55 -11.73 7.30 -7.51
C CYS A 55 -11.57 7.25 -5.98
N ASP A 56 -12.39 6.47 -5.29
CA ASP A 56 -12.35 6.37 -3.82
C ASP A 56 -11.14 5.57 -3.36
N ALA A 57 -10.84 4.46 -4.05
CA ALA A 57 -9.66 3.64 -3.79
C ALA A 57 -8.36 4.45 -4.02
N ALA A 58 -8.30 5.25 -5.10
CA ALA A 58 -7.18 6.13 -5.37
C ALA A 58 -7.05 7.26 -4.33
N SER A 59 -8.17 7.82 -3.86
CA SER A 59 -8.18 8.84 -2.82
C SER A 59 -7.69 8.27 -1.48
N LEU A 60 -8.16 7.08 -1.10
CA LEU A 60 -7.69 6.34 0.07
C LEU A 60 -6.19 6.01 -0.01
N ALA A 61 -5.72 5.59 -1.19
CA ALA A 61 -4.30 5.33 -1.42
C ALA A 61 -3.45 6.59 -1.22
N LYS A 62 -3.91 7.76 -1.69
CA LYS A 62 -3.24 9.04 -1.45
C LYS A 62 -3.23 9.44 0.02
N ILE A 63 -4.36 9.31 0.71
CA ILE A 63 -4.47 9.67 2.13
C ILE A 63 -3.59 8.77 3.01
N MET A 64 -3.60 7.46 2.76
CA MET A 64 -2.82 6.50 3.55
C MET A 64 -1.36 6.40 3.12
N GLY A 65 -1.07 6.58 1.83
CA GLY A 65 0.30 6.65 1.29
C GLY A 65 1.06 7.89 1.77
N ASN A 66 0.34 8.97 2.12
CA ASN A 66 0.91 10.19 2.71
C ASN A 66 1.19 10.08 4.23
N GLN A 67 0.84 8.96 4.89
CA GLN A 67 1.11 8.73 6.32
C GLN A 67 2.44 7.98 6.54
N GLY A 68 3.48 8.34 5.78
CA GLY A 68 4.76 7.64 5.78
C GLY A 68 5.95 8.48 5.32
N SER A 69 6.05 9.73 5.77
CA SER A 69 7.30 10.43 6.18
C SER A 69 7.14 11.96 6.13
N PRO A 70 6.92 12.67 7.25
CA PRO A 70 7.61 13.94 7.47
C PRO A 70 9.05 13.60 7.87
N GLY A 71 9.82 13.11 6.92
CA GLY A 71 11.26 13.05 7.05
C GLY A 71 11.82 14.39 6.62
N SER A 72 12.25 15.22 7.57
CA SER A 72 13.49 16.03 7.54
C SER A 72 13.34 17.35 8.28
N GLY A 73 14.13 17.49 9.35
CA GLY A 73 14.77 18.75 9.69
C GLY A 73 13.90 19.75 10.44
N LEU A 74 13.97 19.67 11.77
CA LEU A 74 13.96 20.89 12.56
C LEU A 74 15.10 21.79 12.00
N PRO A 75 14.85 23.03 11.55
CA PRO A 75 15.95 23.97 11.43
C PRO A 75 16.38 24.30 12.87
N THR A 76 17.50 23.74 13.34
CA THR A 76 18.26 24.38 14.42
C THR A 76 18.89 25.64 13.84
N SER A 77 18.04 26.65 13.63
CA SER A 77 18.46 28.02 13.44
C SER A 77 18.70 28.62 14.81
N GLU A 78 19.92 28.48 15.33
CA GLU A 78 20.48 29.48 16.25
C GLU A 78 22.01 29.32 16.33
N GLY A 79 22.68 29.77 15.28
CA GLY A 79 23.91 30.53 15.48
C GLY A 79 23.50 31.96 15.78
N ALA A 80 23.68 32.41 17.02
CA ALA A 80 23.69 33.82 17.38
C ALA A 80 24.93 34.09 18.26
N PRO A 81 25.86 34.94 17.80
CA PRO A 81 27.07 35.30 18.53
C PRO A 81 26.82 36.44 19.53
N ALA A 82 27.51 36.40 20.66
CA ALA A 82 28.00 37.57 21.40
C ALA A 82 29.12 37.13 22.33
#